data_AF-A0A4Q4VA95-F1
#
_entry.id   AF-A0A4Q4VA95-F1
#
_cell.length_a   1.000
_cell.length_b   1.000
_cell.length_c   1.000
_cell.angle_alpha   90.00
_cell.angle_beta   90.00
_cell.angle_gamma   90.00
#
_symmetry.space_group_name_H-M   'P 1'
#
loop_
_entity.id
_entity.type
_entity.pdbx_description
1 polymer ?
#
loop_
_entity_poly.entity_id
_entity_poly.type
_entity_poly.pdbx_seq_one_letter_code
_entity_poly.pdbx_strand_id
1 'polypeptide(L)' 'MSVPPVADLCQFPALPPPNGVTPNFTDPSPNLEPTLIGITGVMTAAGALFVAGRVYGNWRRLHISDYCAIAALVFDGA' A
#
# COMPACT_ATOMS: atom_id res chain seq x y z
N MET A 1 -8.18 -16.84 32.44
CA MET A 1 -9.32 -17.14 31.55
C MET A 1 -8.79 -18.04 30.46
N SER A 2 -9.29 -19.28 30.34
CA SER A 2 -8.84 -20.25 29.34
C SER A 2 -9.53 -19.97 28.00
N VAL A 3 -8.76 -19.66 26.97
CA VAL A 3 -9.25 -19.44 25.60
C VAL A 3 -9.73 -20.78 25.04
N PRO A 4 -10.95 -20.87 24.46
CA PRO A 4 -11.43 -22.08 23.80
C PRO A 4 -10.49 -22.49 22.66
N PRO A 5 -10.22 -23.79 22.42
CA PRO A 5 -9.26 -24.25 21.42
C PRO A 5 -9.61 -23.93 19.96
N VAL A 6 -10.78 -23.34 19.70
CA VAL A 6 -11.27 -22.93 18.37
C VAL A 6 -11.56 -21.42 18.31
N ALA A 7 -11.22 -20.66 19.36
CA ALA A 7 -11.47 -19.23 19.40
C ALA A 7 -10.35 -18.47 18.67
N ASP A 8 -10.75 -17.56 17.78
CA ASP A 8 -9.85 -16.68 17.07
C ASP A 8 -9.18 -15.71 18.06
N LEU A 9 -7.86 -15.81 18.18
CA LEU A 9 -7.05 -15.04 19.13
C LEU A 9 -7.11 -13.53 18.85
N CYS A 10 -7.49 -13.15 17.62
CA CYS A 10 -7.66 -11.76 17.21
C CYS A 10 -8.91 -11.10 17.79
N GLN A 11 -9.85 -11.87 18.36
CA GLN A 11 -11.10 -11.36 18.92
C GLN A 11 -11.02 -11.11 20.44
N PHE A 12 -9.93 -11.52 21.09
CA PHE A 12 -9.78 -11.44 22.53
C PHE A 12 -8.54 -10.63 22.92
N PRO A 13 -8.66 -9.70 23.88
CA PRO A 13 -7.51 -8.99 24.40
C PRO A 13 -6.60 -9.96 25.17
N ALA A 14 -5.32 -10.00 24.81
CA ALA A 14 -4.32 -10.81 25.52
C ALA A 14 -4.08 -10.33 26.97
N LEU A 15 -4.21 -9.01 27.20
CA LEU A 15 -4.09 -8.36 28.49
C LEU A 15 -5.21 -7.33 28.71
N PRO A 16 -5.57 -7.03 29.97
CA PRO A 16 -6.46 -5.93 30.27
C PRO A 16 -5.88 -4.61 29.73
N PRO A 17 -6.67 -3.82 28.98
CA PRO A 17 -6.22 -2.55 28.45
C PRO A 17 -5.96 -1.54 29.60
N PRO A 18 -5.11 -0.53 29.38
CA PRO A 18 -4.95 0.59 30.31
C PRO A 18 -6.28 1.29 30.61
N ASN A 19 -6.39 1.91 31.79
CA ASN A 19 -7.59 2.65 32.19
C ASN A 19 -7.95 3.71 31.14
N GLY A 20 -9.18 3.64 30.61
CA GLY A 20 -9.70 4.58 29.60
C GLY A 20 -9.48 4.18 28.15
N VAL A 21 -8.83 3.03 27.87
CA VAL A 21 -8.64 2.53 26.50
C VAL A 21 -9.55 1.32 26.26
N THR A 22 -10.45 1.42 25.29
CA THR A 22 -11.25 0.28 24.80
C THR A 22 -10.55 -0.36 23.59
N PRO A 23 -10.15 -1.64 23.64
CA PRO A 23 -9.58 -2.33 22.50
C PRO A 23 -10.58 -2.36 21.34
N ASN A 24 -10.13 -1.99 20.15
CA ASN A 24 -10.92 -2.10 18.93
C ASN A 24 -10.36 -3.26 18.08
N PHE A 25 -11.10 -4.36 18.02
CA PHE A 25 -10.76 -5.56 17.23
C PHE A 25 -11.58 -5.69 15.95
N THR A 26 -12.56 -4.80 15.74
CA THR A 26 -13.47 -4.83 14.58
C THR A 26 -12.90 -4.01 13.43
N ASP A 27 -12.37 -2.82 13.74
CA ASP A 27 -11.79 -1.88 12.77
C ASP A 27 -10.49 -1.27 13.32
N PRO A 28 -9.40 -2.06 13.42
CA PRO A 28 -8.13 -1.57 13.97
C PRO A 28 -7.54 -0.49 13.05
N SER A 29 -7.73 0.78 13.41
CA SER A 29 -7.07 1.88 12.71
C SER A 29 -5.62 2.01 13.17
N PRO A 30 -4.64 2.09 12.24
CA PRO A 30 -4.77 2.09 10.79
C PRO A 30 -4.92 0.68 10.17
N ASN A 31 -5.88 0.54 9.26
CA ASN A 31 -6.11 -0.71 8.52
C ASN A 31 -5.00 -0.93 7.47
N LEU A 32 -4.58 -2.18 7.28
CA LEU A 32 -3.54 -2.56 6.30
C LEU A 32 -3.93 -2.16 4.87
N GLU A 33 -5.19 -2.37 4.50
CA GLU A 33 -5.71 -2.12 3.14
C GLU A 33 -5.55 -0.66 2.67
N PRO A 34 -6.07 0.36 3.38
CA PRO A 34 -5.89 1.75 2.95
C PRO A 34 -4.43 2.20 3.00
N THR A 35 -3.62 1.66 3.91
CA THR A 35 -2.18 1.96 3.94
C THR A 35 -1.48 1.41 2.71
N LEU A 36 -1.81 0.18 2.29
CA LEU A 36 -1.23 -0.44 1.11
C LEU A 36 -1.61 0.35 -0.15
N ILE A 37 -2.90 0.70 -0.29
CA ILE A 37 -3.40 1.53 -1.41
C ILE A 37 -2.69 2.89 -1.45
N GLY A 38 -2.47 3.51 -0.28
CA GLY A 38 -1.76 4.77 -0.20
C GLY A 38 -0.30 4.67 -0.67
N ILE A 39 0.42 3.64 -0.21
CA ILE A 39 1.82 3.43 -0.57
C ILE A 39 1.96 3.10 -2.07
N THR A 40 1.12 2.20 -2.60
CA THR A 40 1.14 1.86 -4.03
C THR A 40 0.83 3.09 -4.87
N GLY A 41 -0.21 3.85 -4.52
CA GLY A 41 -0.56 5.08 -5.24
C GLY A 41 0.58 6.11 -5.27
N VAL A 42 1.27 6.32 -4.15
CA VAL A 42 2.43 7.24 -4.08
C VAL A 42 3.59 6.75 -4.94
N MET A 43 3.91 5.45 -4.89
CA MET A 43 5.00 4.88 -5.68
C MET A 43 4.71 4.90 -7.18
N THR A 44 3.49 4.56 -7.59
CA THR A 44 3.04 4.65 -8.99
C THR A 44 3.07 6.09 -9.48
N ALA A 45 2.63 7.06 -8.67
CA ALA A 45 2.69 8.48 -9.02
C ALA A 45 4.15 8.98 -9.19
N ALA A 46 5.05 8.58 -8.29
CA ALA A 46 6.47 8.88 -8.42
C ALA A 46 7.06 8.26 -9.69
N GLY A 47 6.76 6.98 -9.96
CA GLY A 47 7.15 6.29 -11.19
C GLY A 47 6.66 7.04 -12.44
N ALA A 48 5.41 7.48 -12.46
CA ALA A 48 4.83 8.24 -13.56
C ALA A 48 5.60 9.54 -13.83
N LEU A 49 5.98 10.28 -12.77
CA LEU A 49 6.77 11.51 -12.91
C LEU A 49 8.16 11.25 -13.51
N PHE A 50 8.84 10.18 -13.10
CA PHE A 50 10.14 9.81 -13.67
C PHE A 50 10.04 9.44 -15.15
N VAL A 51 9.03 8.66 -15.52
CA VAL A 51 8.78 8.28 -16.92
C VAL A 51 8.44 9.53 -17.74
N ALA A 52 7.57 10.41 -17.24
CA ALA A 52 7.23 11.66 -17.90
C ALA A 52 8.45 12.57 -18.11
N GLY A 53 9.32 12.70 -17.10
CA GLY A 53 10.57 13.45 -17.21
C GLY A 53 11.51 12.87 -18.27
N ARG A 54 11.62 11.54 -18.35
CA ARG A 54 12.39 10.85 -19.40
C ARG A 54 11.84 11.13 -20.79
N VAL A 55 10.53 11.02 -20.95
CA VAL A 55 9.83 11.28 -22.23
C VAL A 55 10.00 12.73 -22.65
N TYR A 56 9.90 13.67 -21.72
CA TYR A 56 10.11 15.10 -22.00
C TYR A 56 11.56 15.39 -22.43
N GLY A 57 12.55 14.87 -21.70
CA GLY A 57 13.96 15.06 -22.03
C GLY A 57 14.37 14.43 -23.37
N ASN A 58 13.82 13.26 -23.68
CA ASN A 58 14.12 12.50 -24.91
C ASN A 58 13.07 12.71 -26.02
N TRP A 59 12.21 13.73 -25.94
CA TRP A 59 11.06 13.90 -26.85
C TRP A 59 11.43 13.87 -28.35
N ARG A 60 12.65 14.29 -28.71
CA ARG A 60 13.16 14.29 -30.09
C ARG A 60 13.87 12.99 -30.49
N ARG A 61 14.26 12.15 -29.54
CA ARG A 61 14.90 10.83 -29.74
C ARG A 61 14.56 9.89 -28.60
N LEU A 62 13.38 9.29 -28.68
CA LEU A 62 12.97 8.23 -27.77
C LEU A 62 13.79 6.96 -28.05
N HIS A 63 14.48 6.48 -27.02
CA HIS A 63 15.17 5.20 -27.09
C HIS A 63 14.20 4.06 -26.76
N ILE A 64 14.55 2.82 -27.15
CA ILE A 64 13.78 1.62 -26.80
C ILE A 64 13.55 1.52 -25.28
N SER A 65 14.53 1.97 -24.47
CA SER A 65 14.41 2.04 -23.01
C SER A 65 13.27 2.95 -22.54
N ASP A 66 12.96 4.01 -23.27
CA ASP A 66 11.87 4.93 -22.93
C ASP A 66 10.52 4.29 -23.23
N TYR A 67 10.39 3.56 -24.35
CA TYR A 67 9.20 2.78 -24.65
C TYR A 67 8.94 1.67 -23.64
N CYS A 68 9.99 0.96 -23.21
CA CYS A 68 9.87 -0.05 -22.14
C CYS A 68 9.39 0.59 -20.82
N ALA A 69 9.88 1.78 -20.48
CA ALA A 69 9.49 2.48 -19.27
C ALA A 69 8.02 2.95 -19.31
N ILE A 70 7.55 3.42 -20.47
CA ILE A 70 6.13 3.76 -20.68
C ILE A 70 5.25 2.51 -20.57
N ALA A 71 5.63 1.41 -21.23
CA ALA A 71 4.88 0.16 -21.15
C ALA A 71 4.82 -0.37 -19.71
N ALA A 72 5.93 -0.34 -18.96
CA ALA A 72 5.97 -0.75 -17.57
C ALA A 72 5.01 0.08 -16.69
N LEU A 73 4.95 1.41 -16.90
CA LEU A 73 4.01 2.26 -16.18
C LEU A 73 2.54 1.94 -16.50
N VAL A 74 2.25 1.64 -17.77
CA VAL A 74 0.89 1.24 -18.18
C VAL A 74 0.49 -0.09 -17.54
N PHE A 75 1.40 -1.06 -17.47
CA PHE A 75 1.14 -2.33 -16.78
C PHE A 75 1.07 -2.22 -15.26
N ASP A 76 1.79 -1.27 -14.65
CA ASP A 76 1.71 -1.02 -13.20
C ASP A 76 0.37 -0.40 -12.80
N GLY A 77 -0.22 0.43 -13.67
CA GLY A 77 -1.50 1.11 -13.42
C GLY A 77 -2.76 0.40 -13.96
N ALA A 78 -2.62 -0.72 -14.68
CA ALA A 78 -3.72 -1.50 -15.26
C ALA A 78 -4.06 -2.74 -14.43
#